data_AF-A0AAE0H778-F1
#
_entry.id   AF-A0AAE0H778-F1
#
_cell.length_a   1.000
_cell.length_b   1.000
_cell.length_c   1.000
_cell.angle_alpha   90.00
_cell.angle_beta   90.00
_cell.angle_gamma   90.00
#
_symmetry.space_group_name_H-M   'P 1'
#
loop_
_entity.id
_entity.type
_entity.pdbx_description
1 polymer ?
#
loop_
_entity_poly.entity_id
_entity_poly.type
_entity_poly.pdbx_seq_one_letter_code
_entity_poly.pdbx_strand_id
1 'polypeptide(L)'
;MHTSNLVSFILGLAPLALADEDLQPWRISQLRTFSPPDREGSSPWSLINITIADPNGLIVNPASCATKWTLEELPYGHVNACSDIPGGQWTFAMLESDAANPSPTTDFKVRFELKKGDEAFEGTENFKVGDNMRGLCSAGGVCSFELKEENTPFLVTQTRIEEAI
;
A
#
# COMPACT_ATOMS: atom_id res chain seq x y z
N MET A 1 9.19 56.83 24.48
CA MET A 1 8.32 55.66 24.74
C MET A 1 8.30 54.81 23.47
N HIS A 2 9.12 53.77 23.39
CA HIS A 2 9.11 52.80 22.30
C HIS A 2 9.05 51.41 22.93
N THR A 3 7.90 50.77 22.79
CA THR A 3 7.61 49.43 23.29
C THR A 3 8.06 48.41 22.26
N SER A 4 8.96 47.53 22.69
CA SER A 4 9.51 46.40 21.93
C SER A 4 8.46 45.29 21.81
N ASN A 5 8.16 44.84 20.60
CA ASN A 5 7.34 43.65 20.34
C ASN A 5 8.23 42.41 20.34
N LEU A 6 8.00 41.51 21.29
CA LEU A 6 8.59 40.16 21.31
C LEU A 6 7.67 39.22 20.53
N VAL A 7 8.16 38.71 19.40
CA VAL A 7 7.52 37.64 18.63
C VAL A 7 8.05 36.31 19.19
N SER A 8 7.19 35.55 19.87
CA SER A 8 7.47 34.17 20.28
C SER A 8 7.19 33.23 19.12
N PHE A 9 8.24 32.62 18.56
CA PHE A 9 8.12 31.49 17.65
C PHE A 9 8.07 30.19 18.46
N ILE A 10 6.93 29.50 18.41
CA ILE A 10 6.81 28.12 18.92
C ILE A 10 7.28 27.19 17.79
N LEU A 11 8.44 26.57 17.96
CA LEU A 11 8.92 25.48 17.11
C LEU A 11 8.07 24.23 17.44
N GLY A 12 7.23 23.81 16.48
CA GLY A 12 6.56 22.51 16.54
C GLY A 12 7.56 21.39 16.30
N LEU A 13 7.80 20.56 17.32
CA LEU A 13 8.53 19.30 17.18
C LEU A 13 7.63 18.32 16.43
N ALA A 14 7.93 18.06 15.16
CA ALA A 14 7.43 16.87 14.49
C ALA A 14 8.11 15.65 15.15
N PRO A 15 7.36 14.63 15.58
CA PRO A 15 7.97 13.39 16.05
C PRO A 15 8.75 12.76 14.89
N LEU A 16 10.06 12.62 15.10
CA LEU A 16 10.92 11.84 14.22
C LEU A 16 10.63 10.37 14.50
N ALA A 17 9.93 9.69 13.59
CA ALA A 17 9.88 8.25 13.58
C ALA A 17 11.32 7.73 13.40
N LEU A 18 11.87 7.09 14.42
CA LEU A 18 13.17 6.43 14.34
C LEU A 18 13.02 5.22 13.42
N ALA A 19 13.73 5.24 12.28
CA ALA A 19 13.90 4.04 11.48
C ALA A 19 14.68 3.01 12.31
N ASP A 20 14.15 1.81 12.44
CA ASP A 20 14.79 0.68 13.12
C ASP A 20 15.92 0.17 12.20
N GLU A 21 17.19 0.51 12.50
CA GLU A 21 18.34 0.37 11.58
C GLU A 21 18.61 -1.07 11.09
N ASP A 22 17.96 -2.09 11.68
CA ASP A 22 18.19 -3.50 11.36
C ASP A 22 17.08 -4.18 10.53
N LEU A 23 15.97 -3.50 10.24
CA LEU A 23 14.86 -4.12 9.52
C LEU A 23 15.11 -4.14 7.99
N GLN A 24 15.15 -5.34 7.41
CA GLN A 24 15.15 -5.49 5.96
C GLN A 24 13.78 -5.13 5.38
N PRO A 25 13.70 -4.41 4.25
CA PRO A 25 12.43 -4.08 3.61
C PRO A 25 11.60 -5.32 3.27
N TRP A 26 10.28 -5.24 3.43
CA TRP A 26 9.38 -6.28 2.93
C TRP A 26 9.42 -6.36 1.41
N ARG A 27 9.08 -7.53 0.87
CA ARG A 27 9.22 -7.84 -0.56
C ARG A 27 7.88 -8.16 -1.16
N ILE A 28 7.42 -7.35 -2.11
CA ILE A 28 6.28 -7.64 -2.95
C ILE A 28 6.78 -8.37 -4.20
N SER A 29 6.45 -9.65 -4.32
CA SER A 29 6.81 -10.47 -5.49
C SER A 29 5.77 -10.41 -6.61
N GLN A 30 4.56 -9.98 -6.28
CA GLN A 30 3.48 -9.81 -7.24
C GLN A 30 2.55 -8.69 -6.78
N LEU A 31 2.18 -7.82 -7.71
CA LEU A 31 1.02 -6.94 -7.59
C LEU A 31 0.31 -6.91 -8.94
N ARG A 32 -1.00 -7.10 -8.95
CA ARG A 32 -1.83 -7.04 -10.15
C ARG A 32 -3.15 -6.36 -9.85
N THR A 33 -3.55 -5.41 -10.70
CA THR A 33 -4.90 -4.84 -10.74
C THR A 33 -5.61 -5.29 -12.01
N PHE A 34 -6.94 -5.38 -11.93
CA PHE A 34 -7.79 -5.68 -13.08
C PHE A 34 -9.07 -4.88 -12.98
N SER A 35 -9.52 -4.34 -14.12
CA SER A 35 -10.81 -3.68 -14.25
C SER A 35 -11.56 -4.25 -15.46
N PRO A 36 -12.80 -4.72 -15.27
CA PRO A 36 -13.67 -5.12 -16.38
C PRO A 36 -14.18 -3.89 -17.14
N PRO A 37 -14.78 -4.09 -18.33
CA PRO A 37 -15.33 -2.98 -19.09
C PRO A 37 -16.66 -2.52 -18.48
N ASP A 38 -16.91 -1.21 -18.55
CA ASP A 38 -18.15 -0.59 -18.09
C ASP A 38 -19.25 -0.74 -19.16
N ARG A 39 -19.85 -1.94 -19.23
CA ARG A 39 -20.99 -2.24 -20.10
C ARG A 39 -21.84 -3.36 -19.54
N GLU A 40 -23.13 -3.33 -19.87
CA GLU A 40 -24.10 -4.34 -19.47
C GLU A 40 -23.62 -5.78 -19.79
N GLY A 41 -23.85 -6.69 -18.85
CA GLY A 41 -23.42 -8.10 -18.94
C GLY A 41 -21.97 -8.37 -18.55
N SER A 42 -21.17 -7.33 -18.24
CA SER A 42 -19.82 -7.50 -17.71
C SER A 42 -19.84 -7.71 -16.20
N SER A 43 -18.79 -8.34 -15.66
CA SER A 43 -18.57 -8.35 -14.21
C SER A 43 -18.45 -6.91 -13.71
N PRO A 44 -19.08 -6.52 -12.59
CA PRO A 44 -18.90 -5.19 -12.01
C PRO A 44 -17.61 -5.07 -11.19
N TRP A 45 -16.92 -6.20 -10.95
CA TRP A 45 -15.83 -6.27 -9.99
C TRP A 45 -14.47 -5.98 -10.63
N SER A 46 -13.87 -4.88 -10.20
CA SER A 46 -12.42 -4.68 -10.25
C SER A 46 -11.75 -5.40 -9.09
N LEU A 47 -10.45 -5.68 -9.20
CA LEU A 47 -9.70 -6.38 -8.16
C LEU A 47 -8.24 -5.94 -8.08
N ILE A 48 -7.64 -6.23 -6.93
CA ILE A 48 -6.20 -6.21 -6.70
C ILE A 48 -5.79 -7.54 -6.08
N ASN A 49 -4.65 -8.08 -6.52
CA ASN A 49 -3.98 -9.23 -5.91
C ASN A 49 -2.52 -8.85 -5.63
N ILE A 50 -2.06 -9.12 -4.42
CA ILE A 50 -0.70 -8.82 -3.96
C ILE A 50 -0.11 -10.06 -3.29
N THR A 51 1.17 -10.32 -3.51
CA THR A 51 1.95 -11.29 -2.74
C THR A 51 3.11 -10.58 -2.09
N ILE A 52 3.14 -10.60 -0.75
CA ILE A 52 4.13 -9.89 0.07
C ILE A 52 4.80 -10.85 1.05
N ALA A 53 6.09 -10.68 1.30
CA ALA A 53 6.84 -11.49 2.26
C ALA A 53 7.68 -10.61 3.19
N ASP A 54 7.78 -11.02 4.45
CA ASP A 54 8.67 -10.42 5.44
C ASP A 54 9.99 -11.22 5.53
N PRO A 55 11.14 -10.66 5.11
CA PRO A 55 12.43 -11.33 5.23
C PRO A 55 12.98 -11.34 6.67
N ASN A 56 12.38 -10.61 7.61
CA ASN A 56 12.86 -10.49 9.00
C ASN A 56 12.36 -11.63 9.90
N GLY A 57 11.51 -12.53 9.39
CA GLY A 57 11.04 -13.71 10.12
C GLY A 57 12.01 -14.89 10.03
N LEU A 58 11.94 -15.82 10.99
CA LEU A 58 12.66 -17.09 10.94
C LEU A 58 12.22 -17.96 9.73
N ILE A 59 10.96 -17.82 9.32
CA ILE A 59 10.39 -18.48 8.15
C ILE A 59 9.81 -17.40 7.23
N VAL A 60 10.28 -17.37 5.99
CA VAL A 60 9.78 -16.43 4.97
C VAL A 60 8.61 -17.09 4.24
N ASN A 61 7.41 -16.85 4.73
CA ASN A 61 6.16 -17.26 4.08
C ASN A 61 5.53 -16.04 3.39
N PRO A 62 5.29 -16.07 2.08
CA PRO A 62 4.54 -15.01 1.42
C PRO A 62 3.07 -15.04 1.82
N ALA A 63 2.52 -13.89 2.19
CA ALA A 63 1.08 -13.67 2.36
C ALA A 63 0.45 -13.26 1.02
N SER A 64 -0.73 -13.80 0.73
CA SER A 64 -1.57 -13.39 -0.39
C SER A 64 -2.64 -12.43 0.10
N CYS A 65 -2.67 -11.22 -0.46
CA CYS A 65 -3.64 -10.18 -0.13
C CYS A 65 -4.50 -9.89 -1.36
N ALA A 66 -5.83 -9.86 -1.20
CA ALA A 66 -6.73 -9.59 -2.31
C ALA A 66 -7.98 -8.86 -1.84
N THR A 67 -8.48 -7.95 -2.67
CA THR A 67 -9.80 -7.36 -2.48
C THR A 67 -10.43 -7.02 -3.83
N LYS A 68 -11.73 -6.76 -3.82
CA LYS A 68 -12.53 -6.42 -5.00
C LYS A 68 -13.44 -5.24 -4.69
N TRP A 69 -13.75 -4.46 -5.72
CA TRP A 69 -14.58 -3.26 -5.60
C TRP A 69 -15.37 -3.02 -6.88
N THR A 70 -16.38 -2.15 -6.83
CA THR A 70 -17.16 -1.72 -8.00
C THR A 70 -16.79 -0.29 -8.39
N LEU A 71 -17.37 0.23 -9.48
CA LEU A 71 -17.15 1.61 -9.89
C LEU A 71 -17.78 2.62 -8.92
N GLU A 72 -18.86 2.22 -8.23
CA GLU A 72 -19.61 3.06 -7.30
C GLU A 72 -19.01 3.07 -5.89
N GLU A 73 -18.34 1.99 -5.50
CA GLU A 73 -17.72 1.82 -4.18
C GLU A 73 -16.22 1.59 -4.37
N LEU A 74 -15.43 2.66 -4.29
CA LEU A 74 -13.97 2.61 -4.44
C LEU A 74 -13.30 1.95 -3.23
N PRO A 75 -12.13 1.28 -3.40
CA PRO A 75 -11.54 0.44 -2.35
C PRO A 75 -10.78 1.23 -1.27
N TYR A 76 -10.79 2.56 -1.32
CA TYR A 76 -9.90 3.38 -0.52
C TYR A 76 -10.26 3.39 0.96
N GLY A 77 -9.24 3.30 1.82
CA GLY A 77 -9.39 3.36 3.29
C GLY A 77 -9.92 2.08 3.94
N HIS A 78 -10.32 1.08 3.16
CA HIS A 78 -10.79 -0.20 3.69
C HIS A 78 -9.61 -1.11 4.05
N VAL A 79 -9.56 -1.55 5.32
CA VAL A 79 -8.57 -2.53 5.80
C VAL A 79 -9.06 -3.93 5.47
N ASN A 80 -8.22 -4.69 4.77
CA ASN A 80 -8.50 -6.05 4.32
C ASN A 80 -7.48 -7.00 4.93
N ALA A 81 -7.94 -8.17 5.39
CA ALA A 81 -7.04 -9.23 5.83
C ALA A 81 -6.38 -9.91 4.62
N CYS A 82 -5.11 -10.31 4.78
CA CYS A 82 -4.45 -11.22 3.86
C CYS A 82 -4.63 -12.68 4.31
N SER A 83 -4.07 -13.62 3.56
CA SER A 83 -4.05 -15.05 3.92
C SER A 83 -3.33 -15.28 5.26
N ASP A 84 -3.85 -16.20 6.06
CA ASP A 84 -3.21 -16.64 7.30
C ASP A 84 -1.91 -17.39 7.00
N ILE A 85 -0.79 -16.90 7.55
CA ILE A 85 0.52 -17.53 7.42
C ILE A 85 1.24 -17.58 8.78
N PRO A 86 2.13 -18.57 9.00
CA PRO A 86 3.07 -18.51 10.11
C PRO A 86 3.98 -17.28 9.94
N GLY A 87 4.15 -16.51 11.02
CA GLY A 87 5.02 -15.33 11.02
C GLY A 87 4.28 -14.01 11.24
N GLY A 88 2.96 -14.00 11.37
CA GLY A 88 2.18 -12.82 11.77
C GLY A 88 0.89 -12.67 10.98
N GLN A 89 0.06 -11.73 11.40
CA GLN A 89 -1.17 -11.37 10.71
C GLN A 89 -0.93 -10.16 9.82
N TRP A 90 -1.14 -10.34 8.52
CA TRP A 90 -1.04 -9.27 7.53
C TRP A 90 -2.40 -8.65 7.23
N THR A 91 -2.42 -7.33 7.16
CA THR A 91 -3.54 -6.58 6.59
C THR A 91 -3.01 -5.58 5.56
N PHE A 92 -3.90 -5.12 4.68
CA PHE A 92 -3.58 -4.07 3.74
C PHE A 92 -4.77 -3.15 3.51
N ALA A 93 -4.49 -1.90 3.14
CA ALA A 93 -5.48 -0.94 2.69
C ALA A 93 -5.00 -0.24 1.43
N MET A 94 -5.90 -0.08 0.46
CA MET A 94 -5.64 0.81 -0.67
C MET A 94 -5.90 2.25 -0.23
N LEU A 95 -5.05 3.17 -0.68
CA LEU A 95 -5.14 4.59 -0.42
C LEU A 95 -5.06 5.35 -1.74
N GLU A 96 -5.63 6.54 -1.78
CA GLU A 96 -5.44 7.45 -2.90
C GLU A 96 -3.96 7.84 -3.02
N SER A 97 -3.47 8.00 -4.25
CA SER A 97 -2.18 8.65 -4.48
C SER A 97 -2.31 10.16 -4.39
N ASP A 98 -1.18 10.87 -4.37
CA ASP A 98 -1.17 12.34 -4.32
C ASP A 98 -1.39 12.97 -5.71
N ALA A 99 -1.77 12.16 -6.72
CA ALA A 99 -2.03 12.63 -8.07
C ALA A 99 -3.33 13.45 -8.13
N ALA A 100 -3.42 14.36 -9.12
CA ALA A 100 -4.64 15.14 -9.32
C ALA A 100 -5.87 14.29 -9.68
N ASN A 101 -5.66 13.10 -10.25
CA ASN A 101 -6.70 12.13 -10.60
C ASN A 101 -6.22 10.72 -10.18
N PRO A 102 -6.33 10.35 -8.90
CA PRO A 102 -5.91 9.03 -8.44
C PRO A 102 -6.81 7.95 -9.04
N SER A 103 -6.28 6.75 -9.20
CA SER A 103 -7.00 5.63 -9.81
C SER A 103 -6.65 4.33 -9.09
N PRO A 104 -7.64 3.55 -8.62
CA PRO A 104 -7.37 2.33 -7.84
C PRO A 104 -6.75 1.23 -8.70
N THR A 105 -6.61 1.43 -10.01
CA THR A 105 -6.01 0.46 -10.91
C THR A 105 -4.72 0.94 -11.56
N THR A 106 -4.44 2.25 -11.56
CA THR A 106 -3.31 2.82 -12.33
C THR A 106 -2.43 3.81 -11.57
N ASP A 107 -2.89 4.42 -10.48
CA ASP A 107 -2.11 5.36 -9.68
C ASP A 107 -2.71 5.42 -8.26
N PHE A 108 -2.15 4.62 -7.35
CA PHE A 108 -2.68 4.41 -5.99
C PHE A 108 -1.55 4.07 -5.02
N LYS A 109 -1.83 4.19 -3.72
CA LYS A 109 -0.94 3.73 -2.65
C LYS A 109 -1.49 2.45 -2.03
N VAL A 110 -0.61 1.63 -1.47
CA VAL A 110 -0.99 0.50 -0.60
C VAL A 110 -0.25 0.63 0.71
N ARG A 111 -1.02 0.62 1.81
CA ARG A 111 -0.50 0.49 3.16
C ARG A 111 -0.61 -0.97 3.59
N PHE A 112 0.47 -1.51 4.10
CA PHE A 112 0.53 -2.84 4.71
C PHE A 112 0.77 -2.70 6.19
N GLU A 113 0.11 -3.56 6.97
CA GLU A 113 0.41 -3.74 8.39
C GLU A 113 0.70 -5.21 8.68
N LEU A 114 1.66 -5.44 9.56
CA LEU A 114 2.03 -6.77 10.03
C LEU A 114 2.04 -6.80 11.55
N LYS A 115 1.16 -7.61 12.14
CA LYS A 115 1.15 -7.88 13.58
C LYS A 115 1.88 -9.19 13.90
N LYS A 116 2.87 -9.10 14.80
CA LYS A 116 3.75 -10.20 15.23
C LYS A 116 3.82 -10.24 16.76
N GLY A 117 2.97 -11.07 17.37
CA GLY A 117 2.84 -11.06 18.83
C GLY A 117 2.38 -9.68 19.31
N ASP A 118 3.21 -9.04 20.14
CA ASP A 118 2.97 -7.69 20.69
C ASP A 118 3.56 -6.56 19.83
N GLU A 119 4.28 -6.89 18.76
CA GLU A 119 4.84 -5.90 17.83
C GLU A 119 3.92 -5.70 16.62
N ALA A 120 3.79 -4.46 16.18
CA ALA A 120 3.10 -4.10 14.96
C ALA A 120 4.02 -3.23 14.09
N PHE A 121 3.93 -3.41 12.78
CA PHE A 121 4.74 -2.69 11.80
C PHE A 121 3.83 -2.21 10.67
N GLU A 122 4.17 -1.08 10.06
CA GLU A 122 3.46 -0.49 8.94
C GLU A 122 4.45 -0.09 7.84
N GLY A 123 4.05 -0.26 6.58
CA GLY A 123 4.77 0.29 5.43
C GLY A 123 3.79 0.73 4.34
N THR A 124 4.04 1.87 3.70
CA THR A 124 3.18 2.42 2.64
C THR A 124 3.99 2.73 1.40
N GLU A 125 3.53 2.25 0.24
CA GLU A 125 4.20 2.48 -1.04
C GLU A 125 3.23 2.91 -2.14
N ASN A 126 3.78 3.58 -3.16
CA ASN A 126 3.03 4.07 -4.32
C ASN A 126 3.20 3.15 -5.54
N PHE A 127 2.10 2.90 -6.24
CA PHE A 127 2.03 2.05 -7.43
C PHE A 127 1.39 2.80 -8.58
N LYS A 128 2.15 2.90 -9.69
CA LYS A 128 1.79 3.74 -10.81
C LYS A 128 2.16 3.12 -12.15
N VAL A 129 1.21 3.09 -13.07
CA VAL A 129 1.42 2.66 -14.46
C VAL A 129 2.33 3.64 -15.19
N GLY A 130 3.35 3.10 -15.84
CA GLY A 130 4.42 3.87 -16.48
C GLY A 130 5.66 4.00 -15.60
N ASP A 131 5.50 3.95 -14.28
CA ASP A 131 6.60 4.01 -13.31
C ASP A 131 7.04 2.61 -12.86
N ASN A 132 6.46 2.07 -11.80
CA ASN A 132 6.74 0.70 -11.31
C ASN A 132 5.73 -0.34 -11.82
N MET A 133 4.61 0.07 -12.42
CA MET A 133 3.64 -0.83 -13.03
C MET A 133 3.62 -0.76 -14.56
N ARG A 134 3.20 -1.85 -15.19
CA ARG A 134 2.95 -1.97 -16.64
C ARG A 134 1.60 -2.65 -16.90
N GLY A 135 1.13 -2.55 -18.13
CA GLY A 135 -0.11 -3.19 -18.57
C GLY A 135 -0.80 -2.39 -19.66
N LEU A 136 -2.02 -2.80 -20.00
CA LEU A 136 -2.80 -2.11 -21.02
C LEU A 136 -4.30 -2.29 -20.80
N CYS A 137 -5.05 -1.38 -21.42
CA CYS A 137 -6.48 -1.55 -21.65
C CYS A 137 -6.71 -2.03 -23.08
N SER A 138 -7.56 -3.04 -23.23
CA SER A 138 -8.07 -3.43 -24.54
C SER A 138 -9.04 -2.37 -25.08
N ALA A 139 -9.25 -2.35 -26.40
CA ALA A 139 -10.27 -1.51 -27.03
C ALA A 139 -11.69 -1.77 -26.48
N GLY A 140 -11.92 -2.94 -25.88
CA GLY A 140 -13.18 -3.31 -25.25
C GLY A 140 -13.37 -2.79 -23.83
N GLY A 141 -12.41 -2.05 -23.25
CA GLY A 141 -12.50 -1.46 -21.92
C GLY A 141 -11.97 -2.34 -20.77
N VAL A 142 -11.53 -3.57 -21.05
CA VAL A 142 -10.87 -4.42 -20.06
C VAL A 142 -9.45 -3.90 -19.83
N CYS A 143 -9.08 -3.59 -18.59
CA CYS A 143 -7.73 -3.15 -18.21
C CYS A 143 -7.08 -4.15 -17.24
N SER A 144 -5.79 -4.42 -17.44
CA SER A 144 -4.99 -5.25 -16.54
C SER A 144 -3.61 -4.64 -16.39
N PHE A 145 -3.19 -4.41 -15.15
CA PHE A 145 -1.88 -3.86 -14.83
C PHE A 145 -1.20 -4.72 -13.77
N GLU A 146 0.13 -4.76 -13.81
CA GLU A 146 0.96 -5.54 -12.90
C GLU A 146 2.27 -4.82 -12.60
N LEU A 147 2.94 -5.24 -11.53
CA LEU A 147 4.30 -4.83 -11.23
C LEU A 147 5.23 -5.20 -12.41
N LYS A 148 6.13 -4.28 -12.76
CA LYS A 148 7.18 -4.54 -13.75
C LYS A 148 8.16 -5.60 -13.26
N GLU A 149 8.72 -6.36 -14.19
CA GLU A 149 9.68 -7.42 -13.87
C GLU A 149 10.95 -6.83 -13.24
N GLU A 150 11.45 -5.71 -13.79
CA GLU A 150 12.60 -4.96 -13.27
C GLU A 150 12.35 -4.34 -11.88
N ASN A 151 11.09 -4.25 -11.46
CA ASN A 151 10.68 -3.77 -10.14
C ASN A 151 10.32 -4.91 -9.19
N THR A 152 10.59 -6.18 -9.55
CA THR A 152 10.24 -7.36 -8.74
C THR A 152 11.50 -8.01 -8.14
N PRO A 153 11.60 -8.16 -6.79
CA PRO A 153 10.63 -7.75 -5.80
C PRO A 153 10.61 -6.23 -5.59
N PHE A 154 9.41 -5.68 -5.39
CA PHE A 154 9.28 -4.28 -4.98
C PHE A 154 9.48 -4.20 -3.47
N LEU A 155 10.31 -3.26 -3.02
CA LEU A 155 10.68 -3.14 -1.62
C LEU A 155 9.74 -2.17 -0.91
N VAL A 156 9.22 -2.58 0.25
CA VAL A 156 8.40 -1.74 1.13
C VAL A 156 9.21 -1.48 2.39
N THR A 157 9.48 -0.22 2.68
CA THR A 157 10.15 0.14 3.93
C THR A 157 9.12 0.27 5.04
N GLN A 158 9.31 -0.48 6.13
CA GLN A 158 8.42 -0.51 7.26
C GLN A 158 8.97 0.26 8.46
N THR A 159 8.04 0.73 9.30
CA THR A 159 8.31 1.32 10.62
C THR A 159 7.52 0.57 11.68
N ARG A 160 8.08 0.45 12.88
CA ARG A 160 7.35 -0.07 14.04
C ARG A 160 6.23 0.91 14.43
N ILE A 161 5.04 0.40 14.70
CA ILE A 161 3.94 1.17 15.25
C ILE A 161 4.10 1.16 16.78
N GLU A 162 4.29 2.32 17.39
CA GLU A 162 4.17 2.46 18.84
C GLU A 162 2.66 2.52 19.17
N GLU A 163 2.11 1.48 19.80
CA GLU A 163 0.77 1.58 20.36
C GLU A 163 0.79 2.66 21.46
N ALA A 164 -0.05 3.68 21.33
CA ALA A 164 -0.24 4.68 22.37
C ALA A 164 -0.86 3.99 23.60
N ILE A 165 -0.10 3.94 24.70
CA ILE A 165 -0.55 3.44 26.01
C ILE A 165 -1.63 4.37 26.59
#